data_AF-A0A5C7QI87-F1
#
_entry.id   AF-A0A5C7QI87-F1
#
_cell.length_a   1.000
_cell.length_b   1.000
_cell.length_c   1.000
_cell.angle_alpha   90.00
_cell.angle_beta   90.00
_cell.angle_gamma   90.00
#
_symmetry.space_group_name_H-M   'P 1'
#
loop_
_entity.id
_entity.type
_entity.pdbx_description
1 polymer ?
#
loop_
_entity_poly.entity_id
_entity_poly.type
_entity_poly.pdbx_seq_one_letter_code
_entity_poly.pdbx_strand_id
1 'polypeptide(L)'
;MPMPSMLRALTGALFVLCLLPVRAEPPPPAPSEPVVDTLHGVRVEDPFRNLENLRSPATRAWLEAQAAYGERTLAQIDGREALSQRIAELAASGGDSVRSVRRFAGGRVY
;
A
#
# COMPACT_ATOMS: atom_id res chain seq x y z
N MET A 1 69.76 -7.76 -14.25
CA MET A 1 68.77 -7.57 -13.17
C MET A 1 67.39 -7.95 -13.71
N PRO A 2 66.53 -8.58 -12.90
CA PRO A 2 65.45 -9.46 -13.34
C PRO A 2 64.07 -8.79 -13.32
N MET A 3 63.09 -9.35 -14.02
CA MET A 3 61.73 -9.47 -13.50
C MET A 3 61.09 -10.78 -14.02
N PRO A 4 60.61 -11.66 -13.14
CA PRO A 4 59.92 -12.89 -13.52
C PRO A 4 58.42 -12.64 -13.76
N SER A 5 57.87 -13.49 -14.60
CA SER A 5 56.46 -13.66 -14.94
C SER A 5 55.68 -14.45 -13.86
N MET A 6 54.35 -14.32 -13.96
CA MET A 6 53.30 -15.10 -13.28
C MET A 6 53.02 -14.70 -11.82
N LEU A 7 51.75 -14.45 -11.47
CA LEU A 7 50.95 -15.38 -10.65
C LEU A 7 49.56 -14.79 -10.25
N ARG A 8 48.50 -15.47 -10.72
CA ARG A 8 47.20 -15.76 -10.06
C ARG A 8 46.21 -14.64 -9.68
N ALA A 9 45.10 -14.64 -10.43
CA ALA A 9 43.75 -14.91 -9.96
C ALA A 9 43.32 -14.36 -8.58
N LEU A 10 42.51 -13.31 -8.61
CA LEU A 10 41.51 -13.04 -7.55
C LEU A 10 40.20 -12.51 -8.14
N THR A 11 39.75 -13.13 -9.24
CA THR A 11 38.34 -13.10 -9.64
C THR A 11 37.62 -14.19 -8.85
N GLY A 12 36.82 -13.81 -7.84
CA GLY A 12 35.88 -14.74 -7.22
C GLY A 12 35.68 -14.58 -5.72
N ALA A 13 35.06 -13.47 -5.29
CA ALA A 13 34.44 -13.40 -3.97
C ALA A 13 33.36 -12.30 -3.84
N LEU A 14 32.60 -12.00 -4.91
CA LEU A 14 31.50 -11.02 -4.83
C LEU A 14 30.19 -11.50 -5.48
N PHE A 15 29.96 -12.81 -5.59
CA PHE A 15 28.77 -13.31 -6.28
C PHE A 15 28.02 -14.41 -5.52
N VAL A 16 27.82 -14.25 -4.21
CA VAL A 16 26.83 -15.07 -3.47
C VAL A 16 26.19 -14.25 -2.34
N LEU A 17 25.39 -13.23 -2.68
CA LEU A 17 24.42 -12.65 -1.73
C LEU A 17 23.05 -12.31 -2.34
N CYS A 18 22.80 -12.65 -3.60
CA CYS A 18 21.61 -12.17 -4.31
C CYS A 18 20.43 -13.16 -4.37
N LEU A 19 20.12 -13.86 -3.27
CA LEU A 19 18.94 -14.75 -3.21
C LEU A 19 18.22 -14.78 -1.85
N LEU A 20 18.28 -13.68 -1.07
CA LEU A 20 17.32 -13.54 0.03
C LEU A 20 15.97 -13.15 -0.59
N PRO A 21 14.89 -13.94 -0.42
CA PRO A 21 13.57 -13.49 -0.80
C PRO A 21 13.26 -12.24 0.03
N VAL A 22 12.95 -11.13 -0.63
CA VAL A 22 12.28 -10.00 0.03
C VAL A 22 10.94 -10.55 0.51
N ARG A 23 10.86 -10.85 1.80
CA ARG A 23 9.58 -11.11 2.46
C ARG A 23 9.10 -9.78 2.96
N ALA A 24 7.94 -9.35 2.45
CA ALA A 24 7.21 -8.27 3.07
C ALA A 24 6.95 -8.64 4.53
N GLU A 25 7.21 -7.71 5.44
CA GLU A 25 6.82 -7.86 6.84
C GLU A 25 5.30 -8.09 6.88
N PRO A 26 4.78 -9.09 7.60
CA PRO A 26 3.34 -9.26 7.70
C PRO A 26 2.71 -8.07 8.44
N PRO A 27 1.44 -7.73 8.16
CA PRO A 27 0.75 -6.70 8.92
C PRO A 27 0.61 -7.10 10.40
N PRO A 28 0.47 -6.14 11.32
CA PRO A 28 0.24 -6.42 12.74
C PRO A 28 -0.97 -7.33 12.96
N PRO A 29 -0.85 -8.45 13.69
CA PRO A 29 -1.97 -9.38 13.86
C PRO A 29 -3.14 -8.72 14.60
N ALA A 30 -4.37 -9.04 14.19
CA ALA A 30 -5.57 -8.61 14.89
C ALA A 30 -5.74 -9.35 16.22
N PRO A 31 -6.00 -8.64 17.33
CA PRO A 31 -6.32 -9.29 18.60
C PRO A 31 -7.67 -10.00 18.46
N SER A 32 -7.65 -11.34 18.54
CA SER A 32 -8.88 -12.13 18.49
C SER A 32 -9.45 -12.36 19.88
N GLU A 33 -10.72 -12.04 20.05
CA GLU A 33 -11.51 -12.33 21.25
C GLU A 33 -12.84 -12.94 20.79
N PRO A 34 -12.89 -14.27 20.60
CA PRO A 34 -14.06 -14.90 20.02
C PRO A 34 -15.33 -14.77 20.85
N VAL A 35 -16.38 -14.29 20.19
CA VAL A 35 -17.75 -14.25 20.71
C VAL A 35 -18.59 -15.20 19.86
N VAL A 36 -19.41 -16.04 20.50
CA VAL A 36 -20.30 -16.96 19.80
C VAL A 36 -21.75 -16.58 20.06
N ASP A 37 -22.45 -16.23 18.99
CA ASP A 37 -23.89 -15.98 19.00
C ASP A 37 -24.65 -17.22 18.51
N THR A 38 -25.91 -17.37 18.92
CA THR A 38 -26.81 -18.40 18.36
C THR A 38 -27.93 -17.73 17.58
N LEU A 39 -27.89 -17.83 16.27
CA LEU A 39 -28.86 -17.23 15.35
C LEU A 39 -29.74 -18.34 14.75
N HIS A 40 -31.05 -18.32 15.07
CA HIS A 40 -32.00 -19.33 14.61
C HIS A 40 -31.58 -20.79 14.90
N GLY A 41 -30.93 -21.02 16.06
CA GLY A 41 -30.42 -22.33 16.45
C GLY A 41 -29.04 -22.68 15.88
N VAL A 42 -28.44 -21.81 15.06
CA VAL A 42 -27.10 -21.99 14.49
C VAL A 42 -26.08 -21.20 15.31
N ARG A 43 -25.00 -21.86 15.76
CA ARG A 43 -23.87 -21.20 16.42
C ARG A 43 -23.02 -20.47 15.36
N VAL A 44 -22.79 -19.18 15.55
CA VAL A 44 -21.98 -18.32 14.69
C VAL A 44 -20.89 -17.68 15.54
N GLU A 45 -19.63 -17.97 15.22
CA GLU A 45 -18.48 -17.38 15.89
C GLU A 45 -18.03 -16.11 15.18
N ASP A 46 -17.80 -15.06 15.95
CA ASP A 46 -17.21 -13.79 15.54
C ASP A 46 -15.91 -13.56 16.32
N PRO A 47 -14.76 -14.02 15.79
CA PRO A 47 -13.45 -13.92 16.44
C PRO A 47 -12.96 -12.50 16.71
N PHE A 48 -13.59 -11.49 16.09
CA PHE A 48 -13.10 -10.11 16.05
C PHE A 48 -14.16 -9.07 16.43
N ARG A 49 -15.23 -9.50 17.11
CA ARG A 49 -16.29 -8.60 17.65
C ARG A 49 -15.71 -7.46 18.50
N ASN A 50 -14.60 -7.71 19.19
CA ASN A 50 -13.87 -6.70 19.97
C ASN A 50 -13.41 -5.49 19.13
N LEU A 51 -13.10 -5.67 17.85
CA LEU A 51 -12.67 -4.60 16.96
C LEU A 51 -13.81 -3.61 16.58
N GLU A 52 -15.07 -3.97 16.82
CA GLU A 52 -16.20 -3.06 16.62
C GLU A 52 -16.20 -1.90 17.65
N ASN A 53 -15.58 -2.11 18.82
CA ASN A 53 -15.49 -1.07 19.84
C ASN A 53 -14.32 -0.12 19.57
N LEU A 54 -14.58 0.95 18.81
CA LEU A 54 -13.60 1.99 18.49
C LEU A 54 -13.13 2.82 19.70
N ARG A 55 -13.77 2.71 20.86
CA ARG A 55 -13.33 3.35 22.11
C ARG A 55 -12.34 2.50 22.90
N SER A 56 -12.21 1.21 22.57
CA SER A 56 -11.23 0.32 23.21
C SER A 56 -9.80 0.80 22.92
N PRO A 57 -8.96 0.97 23.95
CA PRO A 57 -7.54 1.27 23.75
C PRO A 57 -6.83 0.23 22.89
N ALA A 58 -7.20 -1.06 23.01
CA ALA A 58 -6.61 -2.15 22.24
C ALA A 58 -6.97 -2.03 20.75
N THR A 59 -8.24 -1.78 20.42
CA THR A 59 -8.70 -1.59 19.04
C THR A 59 -8.03 -0.39 18.40
N ARG A 60 -7.91 0.73 19.12
CA ARG A 60 -7.23 1.93 18.63
C ARG A 60 -5.75 1.68 18.38
N ALA A 61 -5.06 1.04 19.31
CA ALA A 61 -3.65 0.69 19.14
C ALA A 61 -3.43 -0.23 17.92
N TRP A 62 -4.31 -1.20 17.71
CA TRP A 62 -4.25 -2.06 16.53
C TRP A 62 -4.49 -1.29 15.22
N LEU A 63 -5.50 -0.40 15.18
CA LEU A 63 -5.76 0.46 14.01
C LEU A 63 -4.56 1.35 13.68
N GLU A 64 -3.94 1.96 14.69
CA GLU A 64 -2.73 2.80 14.53
C GLU A 64 -1.56 1.97 13.98
N ALA A 65 -1.35 0.75 14.49
CA ALA A 65 -0.33 -0.15 13.98
C ALA A 65 -0.57 -0.57 12.52
N GLN A 66 -1.83 -0.84 12.16
CA GLN A 66 -2.23 -1.13 10.78
C GLN A 66 -2.02 0.07 9.85
N ALA A 67 -2.41 1.27 10.27
CA ALA A 67 -2.19 2.50 9.53
C ALA A 67 -0.71 2.73 9.26
N ALA A 68 0.13 2.61 10.30
CA ALA A 68 1.57 2.76 10.16
C ALA A 68 2.19 1.71 9.21
N TYR A 69 1.72 0.46 9.26
CA TYR A 69 2.13 -0.58 8.32
C TYR A 69 1.74 -0.21 6.88
N GLY A 70 0.49 0.22 6.66
CA GLY A 70 -0.01 0.64 5.35
C GLY A 70 0.77 1.84 4.79
N GLU A 71 1.03 2.86 5.60
CA GLU A 71 1.82 4.02 5.24
C GLU A 71 3.23 3.63 4.80
N ARG A 72 3.94 2.81 5.60
CA ARG A 72 5.29 2.33 5.26
C ARG A 72 5.29 1.52 3.96
N THR A 73 4.29 0.66 3.78
CA THR A 73 4.18 -0.19 2.58
C THR A 73 3.93 0.66 1.34
N LEU A 74 2.98 1.58 1.39
CA LEU A 74 2.68 2.45 0.25
C LEU A 74 3.83 3.43 -0.04
N ALA A 75 4.56 3.89 0.97
CA ALA A 75 5.73 4.75 0.80
C ALA A 75 6.86 4.11 -0.04
N GLN A 76 6.86 2.79 -0.20
CA GLN A 76 7.82 2.06 -1.04
C GLN A 76 7.45 2.07 -2.53
N ILE A 77 6.28 2.58 -2.91
CA ILE A 77 5.87 2.65 -4.31
C ILE A 77 6.59 3.80 -5.01
N ASP A 78 7.45 3.45 -5.96
CA ASP A 78 8.12 4.42 -6.84
C ASP A 78 7.09 5.30 -7.55
N GLY A 79 7.31 6.62 -7.52
CA GLY A 79 6.43 7.60 -8.16
C GLY A 79 5.15 7.93 -7.40
N ARG A 80 4.92 7.37 -6.20
CA ARG A 80 3.75 7.70 -5.36
C ARG A 80 3.59 9.21 -5.14
N GLU A 81 4.69 9.91 -4.85
CA GLU A 81 4.65 11.34 -4.56
C GLU A 81 4.29 12.16 -5.79
N ALA A 82 4.87 11.84 -6.95
CA ALA A 82 4.53 12.49 -8.22
C ALA A 82 3.06 12.26 -8.59
N LEU A 83 2.54 11.05 -8.38
CA LEU A 83 1.13 10.75 -8.61
C LEU A 83 0.22 11.53 -7.64
N SER A 84 0.58 11.59 -6.36
CA SER A 84 -0.15 12.37 -5.34
C SER A 84 -0.25 13.85 -5.71
N GLN A 85 0.87 14.44 -6.13
CA GLN A 85 0.92 15.83 -6.60
C GLN A 85 0.05 16.04 -7.83
N ARG A 86 0.12 15.13 -8.81
CA ARG A 86 -0.71 15.22 -10.02
C ARG A 86 -2.20 15.13 -9.72
N ILE A 87 -2.60 14.25 -8.80
CA ILE A 87 -3.98 14.15 -8.35
C ILE A 87 -4.42 15.46 -7.68
N ALA A 88 -3.58 16.04 -6.82
CA ALA A 88 -3.89 17.30 -6.15
C ALA A 88 -4.04 18.47 -7.15
N GLU A 89 -3.16 18.58 -8.15
CA GLU A 89 -3.27 19.57 -9.23
C GLU A 89 -4.60 19.46 -9.99
N LEU A 90 -4.96 18.24 -10.39
CA LEU A 90 -6.17 17.99 -11.16
C LEU A 90 -7.43 18.20 -10.32
N ALA A 91 -7.41 17.82 -9.04
CA ALA A 91 -8.53 18.05 -8.12
C ALA A 91 -8.73 19.55 -7.83
N ALA A 92 -7.65 20.33 -7.81
CA ALA A 92 -7.71 21.78 -7.68
C ALA A 92 -8.14 22.49 -8.97
N SER A 93 -8.01 21.84 -10.13
CA SER A 93 -8.53 22.40 -11.37
C SER A 93 -10.06 22.44 -11.31
N GLY A 94 -10.64 23.63 -11.53
CA GLY A 94 -12.08 23.76 -11.73
C GLY A 94 -12.44 23.04 -13.02
N GLY A 95 -12.95 21.81 -12.91
CA GLY A 95 -13.33 21.03 -14.09
C GLY A 95 -14.32 21.79 -14.97
N ASP A 96 -14.27 21.55 -16.28
CA ASP A 96 -15.22 22.16 -17.20
C ASP A 96 -16.60 21.51 -17.05
N SER A 97 -17.63 22.33 -16.81
CA SER A 97 -19.03 21.88 -16.84
C SER A 97 -19.70 22.41 -18.10
N VAL A 98 -20.06 21.53 -19.03
CA VAL A 98 -20.89 21.88 -20.19
C VAL A 98 -22.36 21.82 -19.78
N ARG A 99 -22.99 22.98 -19.59
CA ARG A 99 -24.40 23.07 -19.15
C ARG A 99 -25.41 23.10 -20.30
N SER A 100 -24.98 23.54 -21.47
CA SER A 100 -25.83 23.60 -22.65
C SER A 100 -24.97 23.60 -23.90
N VAL A 101 -25.50 23.01 -24.97
CA VAL A 101 -24.90 23.03 -26.30
C VAL A 101 -25.86 23.77 -27.22
N ARG A 102 -25.41 24.82 -27.93
CA ARG A 102 -26.26 25.55 -28.88
C ARG A 102 -25.85 25.24 -30.30
N ARG A 103 -26.81 24.79 -31.11
CA ARG A 103 -26.64 24.57 -32.55
C ARG A 103 -27.17 25.76 -33.34
N PHE A 104 -26.39 26.27 -34.27
CA PHE A 104 -26.78 27.36 -35.18
C PHE A 104 -27.03 26.86 -36.61
N ALA A 105 -27.75 27.66 -37.40
CA ALA A 105 -27.97 27.38 -38.82
C ALA A 105 -26.63 27.21 -39.56
N GLY A 106 -26.50 26.15 -40.36
CA GLY A 106 -25.24 25.74 -41.00
C GLY A 106 -24.43 24.69 -40.22
N GLY A 107 -24.96 24.12 -39.13
CA GLY A 107 -24.42 22.90 -38.49
C GLY A 107 -23.28 23.12 -37.48
N ARG A 108 -22.96 24.37 -37.13
CA ARG A 108 -21.92 24.69 -36.13
C ARG A 108 -22.45 24.49 -34.71
N VAL A 109 -21.59 24.00 -33.83
CA VAL A 109 -21.87 23.68 -32.43
C VAL A 109 -20.79 24.30 -31.55
N TYR A 110 -21.20 25.03 -30.51
CA TYR A 110 -20.36 25.60 -29.46
C TYR A 110 -20.97 25.30 -28.09
#